data_AF-A0A0V0GVT8-F1
#
_entry.id   AF-A0A0V0GVT8-F1
#
_cell.length_a   1.000
_cell.length_b   1.000
_cell.length_c   1.000
_cell.angle_alpha   90.00
_cell.angle_beta   90.00
_cell.angle_gamma   90.00
#
_symmetry.space_group_name_H-M   'P 1'
#
loop_
_entity.id
_entity.type
_entity.pdbx_description
1 polymer ?
#
loop_
_entity_poly.entity_id
_entity_poly.type
_entity_poly.pdbx_seq_one_letter_code
_entity_poly.pdbx_strand_id
1 'polypeptide(L)'
;MDYPSEMLRSKFCLCPSGYEVASPRVIEAIYAECVPVMLSDHYVFPFSDVLNWEAFSLQVNISDIPRLKDILLAVPDDKYMKLKEGMRASKETF
;
A
#
# COMPACT_ATOMS: atom_id res chain seq x y z
N MET A 1 10.31 -14.45 16.62
CA MET A 1 9.47 -13.53 15.81
C MET A 1 10.12 -13.43 14.45
N ASP A 2 9.34 -13.64 13.39
CA ASP A 2 9.80 -13.73 12.01
C ASP A 2 9.11 -12.64 11.18
N TYR A 3 9.87 -11.86 10.42
CA TYR A 3 9.40 -10.64 9.73
C TYR A 3 8.24 -10.89 8.74
N PRO A 4 8.29 -11.93 7.87
CA PRO A 4 7.16 -12.32 7.02
C PRO A 4 5.86 -12.59 7.79
N SER A 5 5.97 -13.21 8.96
CA SER A 5 4.81 -13.59 9.78
C SER A 5 4.08 -12.36 10.36
N GLU A 6 4.81 -11.29 10.69
CA GLU A 6 4.23 -10.04 11.19
C GLU A 6 3.64 -9.19 10.05
N MET A 7 4.26 -9.22 8.86
CA MET A 7 3.68 -8.59 7.67
C MET A 7 2.33 -9.20 7.30
N LEU A 8 2.20 -10.52 7.36
CA LEU A 8 0.94 -11.23 7.10
C LEU A 8 -0.20 -10.87 8.07
N ARG A 9 0.14 -10.38 9.28
CA ARG A 9 -0.85 -9.93 10.28
C ARG A 9 -1.23 -8.47 10.13
N SER A 10 -0.46 -7.70 9.38
CA SER A 10 -0.65 -6.25 9.24
C SER A 10 -1.73 -5.94 8.21
N LYS A 11 -2.67 -5.03 8.54
CA LYS A 11 -3.68 -4.58 7.56
C LYS A 11 -3.05 -3.72 6.45
N PHE A 12 -2.12 -2.85 6.83
CA PHE A 12 -1.52 -1.83 5.98
C PHE A 12 0.01 -1.92 6.02
N CYS A 13 0.66 -1.75 4.86
CA CYS A 13 2.13 -1.76 4.74
C CYS A 13 2.61 -0.43 4.18
N LEU A 14 3.48 0.25 4.92
CA LEU A 14 3.97 1.57 4.55
C LEU A 14 4.99 1.44 3.42
N CYS A 15 4.72 2.11 2.31
CA CYS A 15 5.57 2.18 1.13
C CYS A 15 6.00 3.64 0.91
N PRO A 16 6.94 4.17 1.71
CA PRO A 16 7.46 5.50 1.47
C PRO A 16 8.18 5.55 0.13
N SER A 17 8.04 6.66 -0.59
CA SER A 17 8.83 6.89 -1.80
C SER A 17 10.31 6.95 -1.41
N GLY A 18 11.09 5.94 -1.81
CA GLY A 18 12.55 5.96 -1.66
C GLY A 18 13.21 6.93 -2.64
N TYR A 19 14.55 7.01 -2.58
CA TYR A 19 15.37 7.75 -3.55
C TYR A 19 15.43 7.05 -4.92
N GLU A 20 15.19 5.74 -4.97
CA GLU A 20 15.15 4.95 -6.19
C GLU A 20 13.71 4.69 -6.68
N VAL A 21 13.56 4.67 -8.01
CA VAL A 21 12.28 4.75 -8.75
C VAL A 21 11.36 3.54 -8.53
N ALA A 22 11.89 2.40 -8.07
CA ALA A 22 11.13 1.19 -7.81
C ALA A 22 11.67 0.46 -6.57
N SER A 23 11.22 0.88 -5.39
CA SER A 23 11.52 0.13 -4.17
C SER A 23 10.73 -1.19 -4.15
N PRO A 24 11.34 -2.33 -3.77
CA PRO A 24 10.64 -3.62 -3.72
C PRO A 24 9.49 -3.64 -2.70
N ARG A 25 9.39 -2.63 -1.82
CA ARG A 25 8.39 -2.54 -0.74
C ARG A 25 6.95 -2.72 -1.20
N VAL A 26 6.60 -2.18 -2.37
CA VAL A 26 5.22 -2.31 -2.89
C VAL A 26 4.95 -3.75 -3.30
N ILE A 27 5.91 -4.38 -3.98
CA ILE A 27 5.82 -5.78 -4.38
C ILE A 27 5.80 -6.68 -3.14
N GLU A 28 6.68 -6.46 -2.17
CA GLU A 28 6.69 -7.18 -0.89
C GLU A 28 5.36 -7.06 -0.15
N ALA A 29 4.74 -5.87 -0.12
CA ALA A 29 3.41 -5.66 0.47
C ALA A 29 2.32 -6.47 -0.26
N ILE A 30 2.33 -6.48 -1.60
CA ILE A 30 1.38 -7.26 -2.41
C ILE A 30 1.56 -8.77 -2.15
N TYR A 31 2.81 -9.26 -2.14
CA TYR A 31 3.08 -10.67 -1.85
C TYR A 31 2.61 -11.07 -0.45
N ALA A 32 2.78 -10.19 0.53
CA ALA A 32 2.33 -10.37 1.91
C ALA A 32 0.81 -10.15 2.12
N GLU A 33 0.04 -9.88 1.05
CA GLU A 33 -1.39 -9.56 1.13
C GLU A 33 -1.74 -8.40 2.07
N CYS A 34 -0.86 -7.41 2.08
CA CYS A 34 -0.93 -6.22 2.91
C CYS A 34 -1.23 -5.00 2.03
N VAL A 35 -2.25 -4.21 2.38
CA VAL A 35 -2.66 -3.06 1.53
C VAL A 35 -1.54 -2.01 1.54
N PRO A 36 -0.94 -1.66 0.38
CA PRO A 36 0.12 -0.67 0.31
C PRO A 36 -0.36 0.73 0.67
N VAL A 37 0.42 1.43 1.50
CA VAL A 37 0.20 2.84 1.87
C VAL A 37 1.36 3.65 1.34
N MET A 38 1.10 4.38 0.27
CA MET A 38 2.06 5.17 -0.47
C MET A 38 2.28 6.50 0.25
N LEU A 39 3.46 6.66 0.85
CA LEU A 39 3.84 7.90 1.53
C LEU A 39 4.68 8.74 0.57
N SER A 40 4.05 9.68 -0.13
CA SER A 40 4.70 10.55 -1.11
C SER A 40 3.78 11.69 -1.52
N ASP A 41 4.35 12.84 -1.87
CA ASP A 41 3.58 13.96 -2.46
C ASP A 41 3.43 13.79 -3.97
N HIS A 42 4.36 13.09 -4.64
CA HIS A 42 4.46 12.97 -6.09
C HIS A 42 4.97 11.59 -6.53
N TYR A 43 4.34 10.51 -6.06
CA TYR A 43 4.73 9.17 -6.51
C TYR A 43 4.19 8.90 -7.90
N VAL A 44 5.10 8.83 -8.88
CA VAL A 44 4.77 8.29 -10.20
C VAL A 44 4.77 6.78 -10.08
N PHE A 45 3.57 6.21 -10.14
CA PHE A 45 3.41 4.77 -10.02
C PHE A 45 3.89 4.03 -11.27
N PRO A 46 4.66 2.95 -11.13
CA PRO A 46 4.99 2.11 -12.28
C PRO A 46 3.71 1.50 -12.86
N PHE A 47 3.61 1.45 -14.18
CA PHE A 47 2.45 0.91 -14.91
C PHE A 47 1.12 1.60 -14.57
N SER A 48 1.11 2.89 -14.23
CA SER A 48 -0.12 3.66 -13.98
C SER A 48 -1.12 3.62 -15.14
N ASP A 49 -0.65 3.35 -16.36
CA ASP A 49 -1.50 3.21 -17.56
C ASP A 49 -2.25 1.86 -17.60
N VAL A 50 -1.83 0.89 -16.80
CA VAL A 50 -2.36 -0.48 -16.75
C VAL A 50 -3.02 -0.78 -15.41
N LEU A 51 -2.46 -0.27 -14.32
CA LEU A 51 -2.89 -0.55 -12.96
C LEU A 51 -3.63 0.63 -12.35
N ASN A 52 -4.85 0.36 -11.89
CA ASN A 52 -5.59 1.31 -11.07
C ASN A 52 -5.14 1.24 -9.60
N TRP A 53 -4.14 2.05 -9.25
CA TRP A 53 -3.57 2.10 -7.90
C TRP A 53 -4.59 2.47 -6.80
N GLU A 54 -5.61 3.26 -7.13
CA GLU A 54 -6.67 3.62 -6.17
C GLU A 54 -7.55 2.42 -5.81
N ALA A 55 -7.57 1.38 -6.64
CA ALA A 55 -8.34 0.17 -6.38
C ALA A 55 -7.71 -0.72 -5.30
N PHE A 56 -6.42 -0.57 -5.01
CA PHE A 56 -5.69 -1.49 -4.14
C PHE A 56 -4.69 -0.85 -3.18
N SER A 57 -4.48 0.46 -3.23
CA SER A 57 -3.55 1.17 -2.36
C SER A 57 -4.18 2.42 -1.72
N LEU A 58 -3.56 2.90 -0.65
CA LEU A 58 -3.86 4.20 -0.05
C LEU A 58 -2.72 5.17 -0.34
N GLN A 59 -3.04 6.42 -0.66
CA GLN A 59 -2.05 7.49 -0.80
C GLN A 59 -2.15 8.43 0.40
N VAL A 60 -1.01 8.77 0.98
CA VAL A 60 -0.89 9.72 2.08
C VAL A 60 0.24 10.70 1.76
N ASN A 61 -0.06 11.99 1.79
CA ASN A 61 0.93 13.03 1.57
C ASN A 61 1.96 13.04 2.70
N ILE A 62 3.16 13.52 2.41
CA ILE A 62 4.25 13.62 3.40
C ILE A 62 3.84 14.54 4.56
N SER A 63 3.11 15.63 4.24
CA SER A 63 2.56 16.56 5.22
C SER A 63 1.58 15.93 6.21
N ASP A 64 0.97 14.79 5.85
CA ASP A 64 -0.01 14.07 6.66
C ASP A 64 0.58 12.95 7.52
N ILE A 65 1.88 12.65 7.37
CA ILE A 65 2.59 11.63 8.16
C ILE A 65 2.39 11.79 9.68
N PRO A 66 2.41 13.01 10.27
CA PRO A 66 2.16 13.17 11.71
C PRO A 66 0.79 12.63 12.17
N ARG A 67 -0.18 12.53 11.26
CA ARG A 67 -1.55 12.02 11.49
C ARG A 67 -1.78 10.64 10.87
N LEU A 68 -0.73 9.98 10.38
CA LEU A 68 -0.84 8.72 9.64
C LEU A 68 -1.63 7.65 10.39
N LYS A 69 -1.40 7.52 11.71
CA LYS A 69 -2.14 6.57 12.54
C LYS A 69 -3.64 6.85 12.51
N ASP A 70 -4.04 8.11 12.66
CA ASP A 70 -5.45 8.49 12.68
C ASP A 70 -6.10 8.27 11.31
N ILE A 71 -5.38 8.58 10.24
CA ILE A 71 -5.81 8.33 8.85
C ILE A 71 -6.06 6.83 8.63
N LEU A 72 -5.13 5.96 9.04
CA LEU A 72 -5.26 4.52 8.83
C LEU A 72 -6.36 3.90 9.71
N LEU A 73 -6.55 4.39 10.93
CA LEU A 73 -7.64 3.96 11.80
C LEU A 73 -9.02 4.46 11.35
N ALA A 74 -9.06 5.59 10.64
CA ALA A 74 -10.29 6.15 10.08
C ALA A 74 -10.75 5.44 8.80
N VAL A 75 -9.97 4.50 8.24
CA VAL A 75 -10.37 3.72 7.06
C VAL A 75 -11.51 2.77 7.45
N PRO A 76 -12.71 2.92 6.85
CA PRO A 76 -13.82 2.00 7.09
C PRO A 76 -13.48 0.58 6.66
N ASP A 77 -13.99 -0.43 7.37
CA ASP A 77 -13.69 -1.83 7.06
C ASP A 77 -14.18 -2.24 5.65
N ASP A 78 -15.31 -1.70 5.17
CA ASP A 78 -15.80 -1.98 3.81
C ASP A 78 -14.85 -1.42 2.73
N LYS A 79 -14.27 -0.24 2.97
CA LYS A 79 -13.22 0.32 2.11
C LYS A 79 -11.96 -0.55 2.15
N TYR A 80 -11.55 -1.00 3.33
CA TYR A 80 -10.40 -1.88 3.48
C TYR A 80 -10.59 -3.20 2.72
N MET A 81 -11.77 -3.82 2.81
CA MET A 81 -12.05 -5.08 2.10
C MET A 81 -11.98 -4.91 0.59
N LYS A 82 -12.51 -3.81 0.03
CA LYS A 82 -12.38 -3.50 -1.39
C LYS A 82 -10.92 -3.34 -1.82
N LEU A 83 -10.11 -2.62 -1.05
CA LEU A 83 -8.68 -2.46 -1.32
C LEU A 83 -7.94 -3.80 -1.28
N LYS A 84 -8.28 -4.66 -0.32
CA LYS A 84 -7.69 -5.99 -0.19
C LYS A 84 -8.05 -6.91 -1.35
N GLU A 85 -9.31 -6.88 -1.81
CA GLU A 85 -9.76 -7.60 -3.00
C GLU A 85 -9.06 -7.11 -4.27
N GLY A 86 -8.97 -5.78 -4.46
CA GLY A 86 -8.22 -5.18 -5.55
C GLY A 86 -6.76 -5.61 -5.56
N MET A 87 -6.11 -5.60 -4.39
CA MET A 87 -4.70 -6.02 -4.25
C MET A 87 -4.51 -7.50 -4.60
N ARG A 88 -5.43 -8.38 -4.19
CA ARG A 88 -5.40 -9.81 -4.56
C ARG A 88 -5.55 -10.02 -6.06
N ALA A 89 -6.42 -9.26 -6.72
CA ALA A 89 -6.56 -9.31 -8.18
C ALA A 89 -5.28 -8.79 -8.88
N SER A 90 -4.66 -7.73 -8.35
CA SER A 90 -3.40 -7.20 -8.88
C SER A 90 -2.21 -8.14 -8.70
N LYS A 91 -2.23 -9.06 -7.73
CA LYS A 91 -1.17 -10.05 -7.51
C LYS A 91 -0.92 -10.96 -8.71
N GLU A 92 -1.92 -11.20 -9.55
CA GLU A 92 -1.77 -11.99 -10.78
C GLU A 92 -1.11 -11.21 -11.93
N THR A 93 -0.97 -9.88 -11.77
CA THR A 93 -0.40 -8.98 -12.79
C THR A 93 1.09 -8.71 -12.57
N PHE A 94 1.63 -9.02 -11.38
CA PHE A 94 3.01 -8.75 -10.97
C PHE A 94 3.87 -10.00 -10.84
#